data_AF-A0A7S4MXK7-F1
#
_entry.id   AF-A0A7S4MXK7-F1
#
_cell.length_a   1.000
_cell.length_b   1.000
_cell.length_c   1.000
_cell.angle_alpha   90.00
_cell.angle_beta   90.00
_cell.angle_gamma   90.00
#
_symmetry.space_group_name_H-M   'P 1'
#
loop_
_entity.id
_entity.type
_entity.pdbx_description
1 polymer ?
#
loop_
_entity_poly.entity_id
_entity_poly.type
_entity_poly.pdbx_seq_one_letter_code
_entity_poly.pdbx_strand_id
1 'polypeptide(L)'
;GPYGHRRLIAAGFGSYGLAFAVGLIFCTPEHFTYPYMLLFGTLYVFGIPLSMSPAMALYSCKVPEDRKGEFMGIANFVQGFGRIAGPLLASAAFHVSDGAGHWPLFLCLAFVYATGPCAMVTVWRKLTLDLDDGS
;
A
#
# COMPACT_ATOMS: atom_id res chain seq x y z
N GLY A 1 -1.35 2.90 -22.52
CA GLY A 1 -2.80 3.14 -22.33
C GLY A 1 -3.16 3.22 -20.85
N PRO A 2 -4.24 3.94 -20.48
CA PRO A 2 -4.67 4.13 -19.08
C PRO A 2 -4.94 2.80 -18.35
N TYR A 3 -5.38 1.78 -19.08
CA TYR A 3 -5.59 0.41 -18.57
C TYR A 3 -4.32 -0.29 -18.09
N GLY A 4 -3.14 0.07 -18.62
CA GLY A 4 -1.86 -0.52 -18.21
C GLY A 4 -1.44 -0.08 -16.80
N HIS A 5 -1.60 1.21 -16.50
CA HIS A 5 -1.26 1.80 -15.20
C HIS A 5 -2.11 1.20 -14.08
N ARG A 6 -3.41 0.99 -14.33
CA ARG A 6 -4.32 0.34 -13.37
C ARG A 6 -3.88 -1.07 -12.99
N ARG A 7 -3.48 -1.89 -13.98
CA ARG A 7 -3.03 -3.27 -13.72
C ARG A 7 -1.73 -3.31 -12.93
N LEU A 8 -0.80 -2.38 -13.21
CA LEU A 8 0.47 -2.28 -12.49
C LEU A 8 0.25 -1.88 -11.03
N ILE A 9 -0.57 -0.86 -10.77
CA ILE A 9 -0.85 -0.43 -9.41
C ILE A 9 -1.58 -1.54 -8.63
N ALA A 10 -2.58 -2.19 -9.24
CA ALA A 10 -3.26 -3.32 -8.63
C ALA A 10 -2.30 -4.50 -8.34
N ALA A 11 -1.35 -4.77 -9.23
CA ALA A 11 -0.32 -5.79 -9.01
C ALA A 11 0.60 -5.41 -7.84
N GLY A 12 0.98 -4.13 -7.69
CA GLY A 12 1.77 -3.65 -6.57
C GLY A 12 1.03 -3.77 -5.22
N PHE A 13 -0.25 -3.41 -5.18
CA PHE A 13 -1.08 -3.65 -3.98
C PHE A 13 -1.23 -5.15 -3.68
N GLY A 14 -1.42 -5.97 -4.72
CA GLY A 14 -1.46 -7.42 -4.58
C GLY A 14 -0.18 -8.01 -4.00
N SER A 15 1.00 -7.53 -4.45
CA SER A 15 2.28 -7.98 -3.90
C SER A 15 2.49 -7.53 -2.45
N TYR A 16 2.03 -6.33 -2.05
CA TYR A 16 2.03 -5.92 -0.64
C TYR A 16 1.12 -6.81 0.20
N GLY A 17 -0.10 -7.06 -0.24
CA GLY A 17 -1.04 -7.94 0.47
C GLY A 17 -0.46 -9.35 0.64
N LEU A 18 0.15 -9.89 -0.41
CA LEU A 18 0.84 -11.17 -0.36
C LEU A 18 2.04 -11.16 0.59
N ALA A 19 2.85 -10.08 0.59
CA ALA A 19 3.95 -9.93 1.53
C ALA A 19 3.43 -10.02 2.98
N PHE A 20 2.42 -9.23 3.34
CA PHE A 20 1.85 -9.25 4.69
C PHE A 20 1.18 -10.59 5.04
N ALA A 21 0.57 -11.29 4.08
CA ALA A 21 0.04 -12.64 4.29
C ALA A 21 1.16 -13.67 4.57
N VAL A 22 2.29 -13.59 3.86
CA VAL A 22 3.48 -14.39 4.15
C VAL A 22 4.04 -14.06 5.52
N GLY A 23 4.10 -12.77 5.89
CA GLY A 23 4.50 -12.32 7.21
C GLY A 23 3.61 -12.87 8.32
N LEU A 24 2.30 -12.90 8.12
CA LEU A 24 1.34 -13.48 9.07
C LEU A 24 1.58 -14.96 9.35
N ILE A 25 1.77 -15.73 8.28
CA ILE A 25 1.82 -17.19 8.37
C ILE A 25 3.18 -17.64 8.90
N PHE A 26 4.26 -16.99 8.46
CA PHE A 26 5.61 -17.50 8.64
C PHE A 26 6.51 -16.67 9.56
N CYS A 27 6.17 -15.41 9.86
CA CYS A 27 6.93 -14.58 10.79
C CYS A 27 6.28 -14.56 12.17
N THR A 28 6.03 -15.72 12.77
CA THR A 28 5.56 -15.87 14.17
C THR A 28 6.75 -15.89 15.14
N PRO A 29 6.55 -15.55 16.44
CA PRO A 29 7.65 -15.54 17.42
C PRO A 29 8.36 -16.89 17.55
N GLU A 30 7.64 -17.98 17.29
CA GLU A 30 8.12 -19.36 17.43
C GLU A 30 8.89 -19.87 16.20
N HIS A 31 8.71 -19.26 15.01
CA HIS A 31 9.24 -19.76 13.74
C HIS A 31 9.98 -18.67 12.93
N PHE A 32 10.78 -17.86 13.61
CA PHE A 32 11.56 -16.80 12.97
C PHE A 32 12.68 -17.36 12.07
N THR A 33 12.31 -17.72 10.84
CA THR A 33 13.23 -18.34 9.87
C THR A 33 13.65 -17.29 8.84
N TYR A 34 14.95 -17.00 8.76
CA TYR A 34 15.57 -16.06 7.80
C TYR A 34 15.01 -16.09 6.36
N PRO A 35 14.79 -17.25 5.70
CA PRO A 35 14.26 -17.28 4.34
C PRO A 35 12.87 -16.63 4.19
N TYR A 36 11.99 -16.73 5.19
CA TYR A 36 10.66 -16.13 5.12
C TYR A 36 10.69 -14.61 5.29
N MET A 37 11.64 -14.07 6.07
CA MET A 37 11.87 -12.63 6.12
C MET A 37 12.40 -12.09 4.78
N LEU A 38 13.31 -12.81 4.14
CA LEU A 38 13.82 -12.43 2.82
C LEU A 38 12.70 -12.47 1.77
N LEU A 39 11.82 -13.47 1.83
CA LEU A 39 10.65 -13.54 0.97
C LEU A 39 9.69 -12.37 1.22
N PHE A 40 9.36 -12.09 2.48
CA PHE A 40 8.55 -10.92 2.88
C PHE A 40 9.15 -9.62 2.32
N GLY A 41 10.43 -9.37 2.59
CA GLY A 41 11.12 -8.15 2.15
C GLY A 41 11.18 -8.03 0.63
N THR A 42 11.42 -9.14 -0.07
CA THR A 42 11.45 -9.17 -1.54
C THR A 42 10.09 -8.83 -2.13
N LEU A 43 9.01 -9.47 -1.65
CA LEU A 43 7.65 -9.20 -2.11
C LEU A 43 7.23 -7.75 -1.83
N TYR A 44 7.60 -7.23 -0.67
CA TYR A 44 7.32 -5.85 -0.30
C TYR A 44 8.07 -4.87 -1.21
N VAL A 45 9.38 -5.03 -1.36
CA VAL A 45 10.21 -4.14 -2.20
C VAL A 45 9.80 -4.21 -3.67
N PHE A 46 9.39 -5.39 -4.15
CA PHE A 46 8.89 -5.57 -5.51
C PHE A 46 7.59 -4.80 -5.77
N GLY A 47 6.73 -4.64 -4.75
CA GLY A 47 5.48 -3.87 -4.86
C GLY A 47 5.68 -2.36 -5.01
N ILE A 48 6.83 -1.82 -4.55
CA ILE A 48 7.13 -0.38 -4.58
C ILE A 48 7.13 0.18 -6.00
N PRO A 49 7.98 -0.28 -6.95
CA PRO A 49 7.99 0.27 -8.30
C PRO A 49 6.69 0.01 -9.06
N LEU A 50 5.99 -1.09 -8.77
CA LEU A 50 4.72 -1.45 -9.40
C LEU A 50 3.58 -0.50 -9.02
N SER A 51 3.61 0.06 -7.82
CA SER A 51 2.60 1.00 -7.34
C SER A 51 3.00 2.46 -7.57
N MET A 52 4.24 2.83 -7.24
CA MET A 52 4.64 4.24 -7.16
C MET A 52 4.86 4.88 -8.54
N SER A 53 5.58 4.22 -9.45
CA SER A 53 5.88 4.75 -10.78
C SER A 53 4.62 5.02 -11.62
N PRO A 54 3.68 4.06 -11.76
CA PRO A 54 2.44 4.32 -12.48
C PRO A 54 1.50 5.31 -11.76
N ALA A 55 1.54 5.40 -10.43
CA ALA A 55 0.79 6.42 -9.71
C ALA A 55 1.31 7.83 -10.01
N MET A 56 2.64 8.01 -10.06
CA MET A 56 3.26 9.29 -10.44
C MET A 56 3.00 9.67 -11.90
N ALA A 57 3.01 8.69 -12.81
CA ALA A 57 2.64 8.92 -14.21
C ALA A 57 1.17 9.33 -14.36
N LEU A 58 0.26 8.76 -13.56
CA LEU A 58 -1.14 9.16 -13.55
C LEU A 58 -1.34 10.55 -12.96
N TYR A 59 -0.63 10.85 -11.87
CA TYR A 59 -0.59 12.18 -11.28
C TYR A 59 -0.17 13.25 -12.30
N SER A 60 0.91 13.02 -13.04
CA SER A 60 1.44 14.02 -13.98
C SER A 60 0.49 14.32 -15.13
N CYS A 61 -0.34 13.34 -15.53
CA CYS A 61 -1.33 13.49 -16.59
C CYS A 61 -2.69 14.04 -16.13
N LYS A 62 -3.08 13.82 -14.87
CA LYS A 62 -4.45 14.11 -14.38
C LYS A 62 -4.54 15.33 -13.48
N VAL A 63 -3.44 15.76 -12.85
CA VAL A 63 -3.46 16.93 -11.95
C VAL A 63 -3.15 18.20 -12.75
N PRO A 64 -4.04 19.21 -12.72
CA PRO A 64 -3.79 20.54 -13.29
C PRO A 64 -2.48 21.15 -12.79
N GLU A 65 -1.75 21.87 -13.63
CA GLU A 65 -0.41 22.39 -13.30
C GLU A 65 -0.38 23.28 -12.06
N ASP A 66 -1.41 24.09 -11.86
CA ASP A 66 -1.61 24.97 -10.72
C ASP A 66 -1.81 24.22 -9.39
N ARG A 67 -2.29 22.96 -9.45
CA ARG A 67 -2.56 22.13 -8.25
C ARG A 67 -1.55 21.00 -8.02
N LYS A 68 -0.55 20.87 -8.89
CA LYS A 68 0.54 19.89 -8.74
C LYS A 68 1.28 20.04 -7.41
N GLY A 69 1.58 21.28 -7.01
CA GLY A 69 2.26 21.57 -5.74
C GLY A 69 1.48 21.11 -4.51
N GLU A 70 0.17 21.38 -4.48
CA GLU A 70 -0.72 20.98 -3.38
C GLU A 70 -0.81 19.46 -3.25
N PHE A 71 -1.02 18.76 -4.38
CA PHE A 71 -1.07 17.30 -4.38
C PHE A 71 0.25 16.67 -3.90
N MET A 72 1.40 17.18 -4.36
CA MET A 72 2.71 16.71 -3.90
C MET A 72 2.92 16.98 -2.41
N GLY A 73 2.43 18.11 -1.90
CA GLY A 73 2.42 18.40 -0.47
C GLY A 73 1.64 17.37 0.34
N ILE A 74 0.40 17.06 -0.08
CA ILE A 74 -0.45 16.06 0.57
C ILE A 74 0.19 14.67 0.47
N ALA A 75 0.70 14.28 -0.69
CA ALA A 75 1.33 12.98 -0.89
C ALA A 75 2.56 12.81 0.02
N ASN A 76 3.42 13.83 0.12
CA ASN A 76 4.57 13.83 1.02
C ASN A 76 4.15 13.82 2.50
N PHE A 77 3.10 14.55 2.86
CA PHE A 77 2.56 14.53 4.21
C PHE A 77 2.05 13.13 4.59
N VAL A 78 1.26 12.50 3.74
CA VAL A 78 0.75 11.12 3.95
C VAL A 78 1.91 10.13 4.05
N GLN A 79 2.91 10.23 3.17
CA GLN A 79 4.09 9.37 3.23
C GLN A 79 4.91 9.59 4.52
N GLY A 80 5.11 10.85 4.92
CA GLY A 80 5.80 11.22 6.15
C GLY A 80 5.06 10.70 7.38
N PHE A 81 3.75 10.88 7.43
CA PHE A 81 2.90 10.34 8.48
C PHE A 81 3.02 8.82 8.56
N GLY A 82 2.94 8.12 7.42
CA GLY A 82 3.12 6.65 7.37
C GLY A 82 4.48 6.18 7.89
N ARG A 83 5.55 6.94 7.62
CA ARG A 83 6.90 6.63 8.12
C ARG A 83 7.07 6.84 9.63
N ILE A 84 6.24 7.67 10.24
CA ILE A 84 6.24 7.90 11.70
C ILE A 84 5.28 6.93 12.38
N ALA A 85 4.04 6.86 11.89
CA ALA A 85 3.00 6.00 12.43
C ALA A 85 3.35 4.51 12.30
N GLY A 86 3.99 4.09 11.21
CA GLY A 86 4.38 2.70 10.97
C GLY A 86 5.25 2.11 12.08
N PRO A 87 6.44 2.68 12.37
CA PRO A 87 7.29 2.22 13.48
C PRO A 87 6.62 2.32 14.85
N LEU A 88 5.80 3.35 15.10
CA LEU A 88 5.07 3.48 16.36
C LEU A 88 4.05 2.35 16.54
N LEU A 89 3.26 2.05 15.50
CA LEU A 89 2.30 0.95 15.50
C LEU A 89 2.99 -0.41 15.59
N ALA A 90 4.11 -0.58 14.89
CA ALA A 90 4.93 -1.80 14.97
C ALA A 90 5.48 -2.00 16.39
N SER A 91 6.04 -0.94 17.00
CA SER A 91 6.54 -0.95 18.38
C SER A 91 5.44 -1.25 19.38
N ALA A 92 4.26 -0.62 19.22
CA ALA A 92 3.10 -0.91 20.06
C ALA A 92 2.67 -2.38 19.95
N ALA A 93 2.68 -2.95 18.74
CA ALA A 93 2.33 -4.35 18.52
C ALA A 93 3.31 -5.33 19.19
N PHE A 94 4.59 -4.96 19.39
CA PHE A 94 5.53 -5.78 20.16
C PHE A 94 5.27 -5.77 21.67
N HIS A 95 4.65 -4.72 22.20
CA HIS A 95 4.35 -4.58 23.64
C HIS A 95 2.99 -5.15 24.05
N VAL A 96 2.11 -5.49 23.09
CA VAL A 96 0.87 -6.23 23.37
C VAL A 96 1.23 -7.72 23.52
N SER A 97 1.98 -8.03 24.57
CA SER A 97 2.55 -9.36 24.86
C SER A 97 1.59 -10.30 25.62
N ASP A 98 0.40 -9.84 26.00
CA ASP A 98 -0.58 -10.68 26.70
C ASP A 98 -1.47 -11.43 25.70
N GLY A 99 -0.92 -12.50 25.13
CA GLY A 99 -1.65 -13.56 24.41
C GLY A 99 -2.03 -13.29 22.95
N ALA A 100 -2.12 -12.03 22.52
CA ALA A 100 -2.51 -11.66 21.16
C ALA A 100 -1.35 -11.34 20.19
N GLY A 101 -0.09 -11.29 20.62
CA GLY A 101 1.08 -11.08 19.73
C GLY A 101 0.94 -9.99 18.65
N HIS A 102 1.76 -10.07 17.60
CA HIS A 102 1.75 -9.12 16.47
C HIS A 102 0.71 -9.44 15.37
N TRP A 103 -0.01 -10.56 15.48
CA TRP A 103 -0.94 -11.02 14.43
C TRP A 103 -2.08 -10.04 14.08
N PRO A 104 -2.66 -9.24 15.01
CA PRO A 104 -3.73 -8.30 14.67
C PRO A 104 -3.25 -7.16 13.76
N LEU A 105 -2.03 -6.66 13.98
CA LEU A 105 -1.44 -5.60 13.15
C LEU A 105 -1.20 -6.10 11.72
N PHE A 106 -0.61 -7.29 11.59
CA PHE A 106 -0.35 -7.89 10.30
C PHE A 106 -1.65 -8.26 9.56
N LEU A 107 -2.72 -8.69 10.26
CA LEU A 107 -4.04 -8.91 9.67
C LEU A 107 -4.66 -7.62 9.16
N CYS A 108 -4.58 -6.55 9.95
CA CYS A 108 -5.05 -5.23 9.55
C CYS A 108 -4.33 -4.75 8.28
N LEU A 109 -3.00 -4.86 8.24
CA LEU A 109 -2.21 -4.47 7.07
C LEU A 109 -2.51 -5.37 5.86
N ALA A 110 -2.58 -6.69 6.04
CA ALA A 110 -2.96 -7.61 4.96
C ALA A 110 -4.34 -7.24 4.40
N PHE A 111 -5.31 -6.94 5.25
CA PHE A 111 -6.65 -6.52 4.84
C PHE A 111 -6.65 -5.17 4.11
N VAL A 112 -5.92 -4.17 4.62
CA VAL A 112 -5.80 -2.85 3.98
C VAL A 112 -5.18 -2.98 2.59
N TYR A 113 -4.10 -3.75 2.45
CA TYR A 113 -3.43 -3.92 1.16
C TYR A 113 -4.21 -4.84 0.21
N ALA A 114 -4.97 -5.81 0.72
CA ALA A 114 -5.85 -6.66 -0.08
C ALA A 114 -7.12 -5.93 -0.56
N THR A 115 -7.65 -5.00 0.22
CA THR A 115 -8.85 -4.20 -0.13
C THR A 115 -8.52 -2.91 -0.87
N GLY A 116 -7.27 -2.44 -0.81
CA GLY A 116 -6.74 -1.30 -1.57
C GLY A 116 -7.08 -1.33 -3.07
N PRO A 117 -6.92 -2.46 -3.79
CA PRO A 117 -7.36 -2.60 -5.17
C PRO A 117 -8.86 -2.34 -5.35
N CYS A 118 -9.72 -2.82 -4.45
CA CYS A 118 -11.16 -2.60 -4.51
C CYS A 118 -11.52 -1.13 -4.30
N ALA A 119 -10.91 -0.48 -3.30
CA ALA A 119 -11.08 0.95 -3.04
C ALA A 119 -10.54 1.81 -4.21
N MET A 120 -9.45 1.38 -4.83
CA MET A 120 -8.91 2.06 -6.00
C MET A 120 -9.83 1.94 -7.21
N VAL A 121 -10.49 0.79 -7.40
CA VAL A 121 -11.49 0.62 -8.48
C VAL A 121 -12.71 1.52 -8.27
N THR A 122 -13.18 1.71 -7.03
CA THR A 122 -14.33 2.59 -6.75
C THR A 122 -13.97 4.07 -6.91
N VAL A 123 -12.81 4.50 -6.41
CA VAL A 123 -12.29 5.86 -6.58
C VAL A 123 -12.06 6.17 -8.06
N TRP A 124 -11.45 5.24 -8.80
CA TRP A 124 -11.21 5.41 -10.24
C TRP A 124 -12.50 5.53 -11.03
N ARG A 125 -13.51 4.69 -10.72
CA ARG A 125 -14.82 4.75 -11.36
C ARG A 125 -15.46 6.13 -11.20
N LYS A 126 -15.43 6.70 -10.00
CA LYS A 126 -15.92 8.06 -9.74
C LYS A 126 -15.16 9.11 -10.56
N LEU A 127 -13.82 9.04 -10.54
CA LEU A 127 -12.96 9.96 -11.30
C LEU A 127 -13.16 9.88 -12.83
N THR A 128 -13.50 8.71 -13.38
CA THR A 128 -13.84 8.60 -14.80
C THR A 128 -15.26 9.10 -15.12
N LEU A 129 -16.23 8.93 -14.21
CA LEU A 129 -17.60 9.40 -14.42
C LEU A 129 -17.66 10.94 -14.44
N ASP A 130 -16.94 11.60 -13.54
CA ASP A 130 -16.88 13.07 -13.49
C ASP A 130 -16.23 13.71 -14.74
N LEU A 131 -15.50 12.92 -15.56
CA LEU A 131 -14.89 13.39 -16.80
C LEU A 131 -15.84 13.31 -18.00
N ASP A 132 -16.84 12.42 -17.96
CA ASP A 132 -17.82 12.26 -19.04
C ASP A 132 -18.99 13.25 -18.90
N ASP A 133 -19.30 13.71 -17.67
CA ASP A 133 -20.37 14.70 -17.41
C ASP A 133 -19.92 16.17 -17.65
N GLY A 134 -18.63 16.40 -17.95
CA GLY A 134 -18.03 17.73 -18.09
C GLY A 134 -17.63 18.13 -19.52
N SER A 135 -17.95 17.32 -20.54
CA SER A 135 -17.68 17.60 -21.97
C SER A 135 -18.96 17.91 -22.73
#